data_AF-A0A1Y5K593-F1
#
_entry.id   AF-A0A1Y5K593-F1
#
_cell.length_a   1.000
_cell.length_b   1.000
_cell.length_c   1.000
_cell.angle_alpha   90.00
_cell.angle_beta   90.00
_cell.angle_gamma   90.00
#
_symmetry.space_group_name_H-M   'P 1'
#
loop_
_entity.id
_entity.type
_entity.pdbx_description
1 polymer ?
#
loop_
_entity_poly.entity_id
_entity_poly.type
_entity_poly.pdbx_seq_one_letter_code
_entity_poly.pdbx_strand_id
1 'polypeptide(L)'
;MSSFEPSFYRMKLNTLNEEFENTTFSKSDYSEYWEHLRTQWNDAAGRGVNTREMTPLISTYDELLEQNIKVTNVKERCAEHFEQLQKLLNQAAHHHEQFTDMMSLLSNQSQERDRTLRTSENMAKQVEEQQKSVTAKKQAANSHVKPI
;
A
#
# COMPACT_ATOMS: atom_id res chain seq x y z
N MET A 1 -5.28 0.71 14.17
CA MET A 1 -5.70 0.63 12.75
C MET A 1 -6.13 -0.81 12.51
N SER A 2 -7.35 -1.09 12.07
CA SER A 2 -7.70 -2.46 11.70
C SER A 2 -6.86 -2.83 10.49
N SER A 3 -6.02 -3.86 10.62
CA SER A 3 -5.18 -4.33 9.52
C SER A 3 -6.08 -4.78 8.39
N PHE A 4 -5.99 -4.09 7.26
CA PHE A 4 -6.56 -4.56 6.01
C PHE A 4 -5.93 -5.93 5.72
N GLU A 5 -6.72 -7.00 5.73
CA GLU A 5 -6.23 -8.39 5.62
C GLU A 5 -6.55 -8.96 4.23
N PRO A 6 -5.56 -9.04 3.32
CA PRO A 6 -5.75 -9.57 1.96
C PRO A 6 -6.21 -11.04 1.95
N SER A 7 -5.91 -11.78 3.00
CA SER A 7 -6.36 -13.16 3.27
C SER A 7 -7.89 -13.30 3.19
N PHE A 8 -8.63 -12.36 3.78
CA PHE A 8 -10.10 -12.38 3.77
C PHE A 8 -10.66 -12.27 2.35
N TYR A 9 -10.07 -11.42 1.52
CA TYR A 9 -10.48 -11.26 0.12
C TYR A 9 -10.17 -12.50 -0.72
N ARG A 10 -9.00 -13.12 -0.51
CA ARG A 10 -8.64 -14.39 -1.18
C ARG A 10 -9.56 -15.55 -0.79
N MET A 11 -9.92 -15.65 0.49
CA MET A 11 -10.88 -16.65 0.96
C MET A 11 -12.24 -16.49 0.26
N LYS A 12 -12.73 -15.25 0.14
CA LYS A 12 -14.00 -14.97 -0.56
C LYS A 12 -13.94 -15.29 -2.05
N LEU A 13 -12.81 -15.06 -2.71
CA LEU A 13 -12.59 -15.48 -4.10
C LEU A 13 -12.64 -17.00 -4.25
N ASN A 14 -12.02 -17.75 -3.35
CA ASN A 14 -12.06 -19.21 -3.38
C ASN A 14 -13.50 -19.74 -3.21
N THR A 15 -14.27 -19.20 -2.26
CA THR A 15 -15.69 -19.60 -2.09
C THR A 15 -16.52 -19.33 -3.35
N LEU A 16 -16.29 -18.19 -4.02
CA LEU A 16 -16.99 -17.88 -5.28
C LEU A 16 -16.65 -18.86 -6.41
N ASN A 17 -15.39 -19.29 -6.49
CA ASN A 17 -14.97 -20.30 -7.46
C ASN A 17 -15.60 -21.68 -7.17
N GLU A 18 -15.66 -22.09 -5.90
CA GLU A 18 -16.35 -23.32 -5.50
C GLU A 18 -17.85 -23.27 -5.85
N GLU A 19 -18.51 -22.13 -5.62
CA GLU A 19 -19.92 -21.93 -6.02
C GLU A 19 -20.10 -21.99 -7.54
N PHE A 20 -19.15 -21.45 -8.31
CA PHE A 20 -19.16 -21.53 -9.78
C PHE A 20 -19.03 -22.98 -10.28
N GLU A 21 -18.09 -23.75 -9.73
CA GLU A 21 -17.89 -25.16 -10.07
C GLU A 21 -19.14 -25.98 -9.73
N ASN A 22 -19.71 -25.79 -8.54
CA ASN A 22 -20.94 -26.47 -8.12
C ASN A 22 -22.13 -26.13 -9.02
N THR A 23 -22.29 -24.87 -9.40
CA THR A 23 -23.38 -24.44 -10.30
C THR A 23 -23.21 -25.03 -11.70
N THR A 24 -21.97 -25.07 -12.21
CA THR A 24 -21.64 -25.67 -13.51
C THR A 24 -21.93 -27.16 -13.50
N PHE A 25 -21.50 -27.87 -12.47
CA PHE A 25 -21.78 -29.29 -12.29
C PHE A 25 -23.27 -29.57 -12.22
N SER A 26 -24.00 -28.82 -11.39
CA SER A 26 -25.45 -28.97 -11.23
C SER A 26 -26.20 -28.75 -12.55
N LYS A 27 -25.81 -27.74 -13.35
CA LYS A 27 -26.39 -27.50 -14.67
C LYS A 27 -26.13 -28.67 -15.62
N SER A 28 -24.90 -29.20 -15.65
CA SER A 28 -24.52 -30.31 -16.53
C SER A 28 -25.31 -31.57 -16.19
N ASP A 29 -25.31 -31.97 -14.91
CA ASP A 29 -25.99 -33.16 -14.41
C ASP A 29 -27.50 -33.08 -14.67
N TYR A 30 -28.09 -31.91 -14.38
CA TYR A 30 -29.49 -31.65 -14.66
C TYR A 30 -29.83 -31.71 -16.16
N SER A 31 -28.99 -31.14 -17.02
CA SER A 31 -29.21 -31.13 -18.47
C SER A 31 -29.12 -32.54 -19.05
N GLU A 32 -28.18 -33.35 -18.58
CA GLU A 32 -28.01 -34.75 -18.99
C GLU A 32 -29.21 -35.61 -18.54
N TYR A 33 -29.60 -35.49 -17.27
CA TYR A 33 -30.76 -36.19 -16.73
C TYR A 33 -32.05 -35.81 -17.45
N TRP A 34 -32.23 -34.51 -17.73
CA TRP A 34 -33.40 -34.04 -18.46
C TRP A 34 -33.42 -34.52 -19.91
N GLU A 35 -32.28 -34.50 -20.61
CA GLU A 35 -32.22 -35.01 -21.98
C GLU A 35 -32.58 -36.50 -22.03
N HIS A 36 -32.12 -37.29 -21.05
CA HIS A 36 -32.53 -38.68 -20.92
C HIS A 36 -34.05 -38.82 -20.72
N LEU A 37 -34.65 -38.06 -19.80
CA LEU A 37 -36.10 -38.07 -19.59
C LEU A 37 -36.87 -37.59 -20.82
N ARG A 38 -36.39 -36.57 -21.53
CA ARG A 38 -37.02 -36.01 -22.74
C ARG A 38 -37.09 -37.04 -23.86
N THR A 39 -36.04 -37.86 -24.03
CA THR A 39 -36.04 -38.93 -25.04
C THR A 39 -37.07 -40.02 -24.74
N GLN A 40 -37.35 -40.29 -23.46
CA GLN A 40 -38.35 -41.28 -23.03
C GLN A 40 -39.76 -40.69 -22.99
N TRP A 41 -39.89 -39.42 -22.61
CA TRP A 41 -41.14 -38.72 -22.39
C TRP A 41 -41.43 -37.70 -23.50
N ASN A 42 -41.52 -38.17 -24.74
CA ASN A 42 -41.78 -37.35 -25.92
C ASN A 42 -43.27 -37.31 -26.32
N ASP A 43 -44.18 -37.37 -25.34
CA ASP A 43 -45.60 -37.13 -25.58
C ASP A 43 -45.91 -35.62 -25.50
N ALA A 44 -47.19 -35.25 -25.67
CA ALA A 44 -47.60 -33.84 -25.61
C ALA A 44 -47.38 -33.22 -24.22
N ALA A 45 -47.47 -34.02 -23.15
CA ALA A 45 -47.26 -33.56 -21.78
C ALA A 45 -45.77 -33.30 -21.50
N GLY A 46 -44.88 -34.20 -21.90
CA GLY A 46 -43.44 -34.06 -21.78
C GLY A 46 -42.89 -32.90 -22.61
N ARG A 47 -43.40 -32.68 -23.83
CA ARG A 47 -43.09 -31.45 -24.59
C ARG A 47 -43.59 -30.18 -23.88
N GLY A 48 -44.73 -30.24 -23.20
CA GLY A 48 -45.26 -29.14 -22.40
C GLY A 48 -44.34 -28.79 -21.22
N VAL A 49 -43.90 -29.79 -20.46
CA VAL A 49 -42.95 -29.64 -19.35
C VAL A 49 -41.60 -29.11 -19.84
N ASN A 50 -41.08 -29.63 -20.96
CA ASN A 50 -39.83 -29.15 -21.57
C ASN A 50 -39.84 -27.64 -21.82
N THR A 51 -40.95 -27.16 -22.40
CA THR A 51 -41.06 -25.77 -22.86
C THR A 51 -41.38 -24.81 -21.72
N ARG A 52 -42.20 -25.24 -20.75
CA ARG A 52 -42.67 -24.38 -19.66
C ARG A 52 -41.75 -24.34 -18.46
N GLU A 53 -41.06 -25.44 -18.15
CA GLU A 53 -40.30 -25.58 -16.91
C GLU A 53 -38.81 -25.76 -17.20
N MET A 54 -38.45 -26.74 -18.05
CA MET A 54 -37.06 -27.19 -18.15
C MET A 54 -36.17 -26.23 -18.95
N THR A 55 -36.67 -25.71 -20.08
CA THR A 55 -35.94 -24.73 -20.90
C THR A 55 -35.70 -23.42 -20.13
N PRO A 56 -36.70 -22.83 -19.45
CA PRO A 56 -36.48 -21.67 -18.58
C PRO A 56 -35.50 -21.94 -17.43
N LEU A 57 -35.52 -23.14 -16.83
CA LEU A 57 -34.59 -23.45 -15.74
C LEU A 57 -33.14 -23.52 -16.23
N ILE A 58 -32.88 -24.14 -17.39
CA ILE A 58 -31.54 -24.15 -18.02
C ILE A 58 -31.09 -22.72 -18.32
N SER A 59 -31.96 -21.88 -18.87
CA SER A 59 -31.68 -20.45 -19.10
C SER A 59 -31.36 -19.71 -17.81
N THR A 60 -32.04 -20.03 -16.70
CA THR A 60 -31.77 -19.42 -15.40
C THR A 60 -30.38 -19.80 -14.88
N TYR A 61 -29.95 -21.06 -15.06
CA TYR A 61 -28.59 -21.47 -14.74
C TYR A 61 -27.55 -20.74 -15.60
N ASP A 62 -27.81 -20.52 -16.89
CA ASP A 62 -26.94 -19.74 -17.76
C ASP A 62 -26.77 -18.30 -17.28
N GLU A 63 -27.88 -17.64 -16.92
CA GLU A 63 -27.85 -16.28 -16.36
C GLU A 63 -27.06 -16.22 -15.05
N LEU A 64 -27.23 -17.20 -14.16
CA LEU A 64 -26.49 -17.28 -12.89
C LEU A 64 -24.99 -17.48 -13.12
N LEU A 65 -24.60 -18.32 -14.07
CA LEU A 65 -23.19 -18.54 -14.42
C LEU A 65 -22.56 -17.26 -15.01
N GLU A 66 -23.27 -16.55 -15.89
CA GLU A 66 -22.79 -15.26 -16.40
C GLU A 66 -22.61 -14.21 -15.29
N GLN A 67 -23.56 -14.14 -14.35
CA GLN A 67 -23.46 -13.23 -13.22
C GLN A 67 -22.29 -13.58 -12.32
N ASN A 68 -22.08 -14.87 -12.04
CA ASN A 68 -20.96 -15.35 -11.24
C ASN A 68 -19.62 -14.94 -11.90
N ILE A 69 -19.46 -15.17 -13.20
CA ILE A 69 -18.27 -14.74 -13.97
C ILE A 69 -18.04 -13.22 -13.82
N LYS A 70 -19.09 -12.40 -14.00
CA LYS A 70 -18.98 -10.94 -13.87
C LYS A 70 -18.54 -10.54 -12.46
N VAL A 71 -19.12 -11.14 -11.43
CA VAL A 71 -18.79 -10.85 -10.02
C VAL A 71 -17.35 -11.28 -9.71
N THR A 72 -16.95 -12.48 -10.11
CA THR A 72 -15.60 -13.01 -9.89
C THR A 72 -14.54 -12.11 -10.55
N ASN A 73 -14.74 -11.72 -11.81
CA ASN A 73 -13.84 -10.78 -12.50
C ASN A 73 -13.70 -9.43 -11.77
N VAL A 74 -14.80 -8.90 -11.20
CA VAL A 74 -14.74 -7.65 -10.41
C VAL A 74 -13.96 -7.87 -9.13
N LYS A 75 -14.18 -8.99 -8.43
CA LYS A 75 -13.47 -9.30 -7.18
C LYS A 75 -11.98 -9.54 -7.40
N GLU A 76 -11.58 -10.17 -8.50
CA GLU A 76 -10.18 -10.33 -8.88
C GLU A 76 -9.48 -8.98 -9.10
N ARG A 77 -10.09 -8.10 -9.91
CA ARG A 77 -9.56 -6.74 -10.11
C ARG A 77 -9.45 -5.96 -8.80
N CYS A 78 -10.45 -6.07 -7.92
CA CYS A 78 -10.36 -5.46 -6.59
C CYS A 78 -9.17 -6.00 -5.80
N ALA A 79 -8.94 -7.33 -5.81
CA ALA A 79 -7.80 -7.93 -5.13
C ALA A 79 -6.46 -7.42 -5.69
N GLU A 80 -6.31 -7.32 -7.01
CA GLU A 80 -5.12 -6.75 -7.65
C GLU A 80 -4.87 -5.29 -7.22
N HIS A 81 -5.92 -4.45 -7.20
CA HIS A 81 -5.81 -3.07 -6.74
C HIS A 81 -5.42 -2.98 -5.26
N PHE A 82 -5.92 -3.88 -4.43
CA PHE A 82 -5.52 -3.94 -3.03
C PHE A 82 -4.06 -4.33 -2.84
N GLU A 83 -3.55 -5.28 -3.62
CA GLU A 83 -2.12 -5.63 -3.61
C GLU A 83 -1.24 -4.45 -4.08
N GLN A 84 -1.69 -3.71 -5.10
CA GLN A 84 -1.00 -2.49 -5.54
C GLN A 84 -1.00 -1.41 -4.46
N LEU A 85 -2.14 -1.18 -3.81
CA LEU A 85 -2.26 -0.24 -2.70
C LEU A 85 -1.32 -0.60 -1.55
N GLN A 86 -1.23 -1.88 -1.20
CA GLN A 86 -0.32 -2.35 -0.17
C GLN A 86 1.15 -2.04 -0.52
N LYS A 87 1.56 -2.26 -1.77
CA LYS A 87 2.91 -1.91 -2.24
C LYS A 87 3.18 -0.41 -2.12
N LEU A 88 2.22 0.42 -2.55
CA LEU A 88 2.34 1.88 -2.46
C LEU A 88 2.41 2.37 -1.01
N LEU A 89 1.62 1.79 -0.11
CA LEU A 89 1.67 2.13 1.32
C LEU A 89 3.02 1.76 1.95
N ASN A 90 3.56 0.58 1.62
CA ASN A 90 4.88 0.17 2.09
C ASN A 90 5.98 1.11 1.57
N GLN A 91 5.91 1.51 0.30
CA GLN A 91 6.83 2.50 -0.26
C GLN A 91 6.68 3.85 0.44
N ALA A 92 5.45 4.36 0.59
CA ALA A 92 5.21 5.63 1.27
C ALA A 92 5.74 5.63 2.71
N ALA A 93 5.55 4.54 3.45
CA ALA A 93 6.10 4.37 4.79
C ALA A 93 7.64 4.43 4.79
N HIS A 94 8.29 3.74 3.86
CA HIS A 94 9.75 3.75 3.75
C HIS A 94 10.29 5.14 3.38
N HIS A 95 9.63 5.84 2.45
CA HIS A 95 10.01 7.22 2.10
C HIS A 95 9.80 8.18 3.28
N HIS A 96 8.76 7.99 4.09
CA HIS A 96 8.51 8.80 5.27
C HIS A 96 9.57 8.58 6.36
N GLU A 97 10.00 7.34 6.56
CA GLU A 97 11.12 7.00 7.46
C GLU A 97 12.41 7.67 7.00
N GLN A 98 12.79 7.50 5.72
CA GLN A 98 13.96 8.17 5.14
C GLN A 98 13.91 9.70 5.26
N PHE A 99 12.74 10.29 5.02
CA PHE A 99 12.54 11.73 5.18
C PHE A 99 12.75 12.16 6.65
N THR A 100 12.22 11.39 7.59
CA THR A 100 12.36 11.67 9.03
C THR A 100 13.83 11.59 9.47
N ASP A 101 14.55 10.57 9.02
CA ASP A 101 15.99 10.42 9.28
C ASP A 101 16.80 11.58 8.70
N MET A 102 16.50 11.97 7.46
CA MET A 102 17.15 13.11 6.80
C MET A 102 16.89 14.42 7.55
N MET A 103 15.65 14.67 7.97
CA MET A 103 15.29 15.88 8.73
C MET A 103 15.95 15.91 10.11
N SER A 104 16.07 14.75 10.77
CA SER A 104 16.81 14.60 12.03
C SER A 104 18.29 14.92 11.83
N LEU A 105 18.93 14.36 10.80
CA LEU A 105 20.32 14.64 10.46
C LEU A 105 20.55 16.13 10.16
N LEU A 106 19.68 16.74 9.36
CA LEU A 106 19.77 18.17 9.02
C LEU A 106 19.64 19.05 10.26
N SER A 107 18.71 18.71 11.16
CA SER A 107 18.54 19.40 12.45
C SER A 107 19.83 19.32 13.28
N ASN A 108 20.43 18.13 13.41
CA ASN A 108 21.68 17.94 14.15
C ASN A 108 22.84 18.73 13.52
N GLN A 109 22.97 18.71 12.19
CA GLN A 109 23.99 19.49 11.48
C GLN A 109 23.80 21.01 11.69
N SER A 110 22.57 21.50 11.68
CA SER A 110 22.27 22.90 11.96
C SER A 110 22.67 23.29 13.39
N GLN A 111 22.35 22.45 14.38
CA GLN A 111 22.72 22.70 15.77
C GLN A 111 24.24 22.71 15.96
N GLU A 112 24.96 21.78 15.33
CA GLU A 112 26.42 21.70 15.42
C GLU A 112 27.09 22.89 14.74
N ARG A 113 26.56 23.35 13.59
CA ARG A 113 27.00 24.57 12.93
C ARG A 113 26.82 25.78 13.85
N ASP A 114 25.65 25.93 14.47
CA ASP A 114 25.37 27.06 15.36
C ASP A 114 26.28 27.04 16.60
N ARG A 115 26.57 25.84 17.14
CA ARG A 115 27.54 25.65 18.23
C ARG A 115 28.97 26.03 17.81
N THR A 116 29.38 25.61 16.61
CA THR A 116 30.70 25.92 16.04
C THR A 116 30.86 27.43 15.83
N LEU A 117 29.84 28.10 15.28
CA LEU A 117 29.82 29.55 15.10
C LEU A 117 29.97 30.30 16.42
N ARG A 118 29.20 29.93 17.46
CA ARG A 118 29.33 30.52 18.80
C ARG A 118 30.71 30.32 19.41
N THR A 119 31.30 29.14 19.21
CA THR A 119 32.65 28.84 19.71
C THR A 119 33.70 29.68 18.97
N SER A 120 33.56 29.81 17.65
CA SER A 120 34.42 30.66 16.82
C SER A 120 34.34 32.14 17.22
N GLU A 121 33.13 32.66 17.44
CA GLU A 121 32.91 34.04 17.92
C GLU A 121 33.57 34.29 19.27
N ASN A 122 33.45 33.34 20.21
CA ASN A 122 34.08 33.46 21.53
C ASN A 122 35.61 33.43 21.44
N MET A 123 36.19 32.57 20.59
CA MET A 123 37.63 32.56 20.35
C MET A 123 38.11 33.86 19.72
N ALA A 124 37.39 34.40 18.73
CA ALA A 124 37.73 35.67 18.10
C ALA A 124 37.78 36.81 19.12
N LYS A 125 36.79 36.87 20.04
CA LYS A 125 36.78 37.83 21.14
C LYS A 125 37.97 37.66 22.09
N GLN A 126 38.30 36.43 22.48
CA GLN A 126 39.47 36.16 23.34
C GLN A 126 40.79 36.58 22.68
N VAL A 127 40.95 36.34 21.37
CA VAL A 127 42.13 36.78 20.61
C VAL A 127 42.19 38.31 20.58
N GLU A 128 41.06 39.00 20.38
CA GLU A 128 41.01 40.46 20.38
C GLU A 128 41.39 41.05 21.76
N GLU A 129 40.91 40.46 22.85
CA GLU A 129 41.26 40.84 24.22
C GLU A 129 42.74 40.60 24.53
N GLN A 130 43.29 39.46 24.13
CA GLN A 130 44.73 39.19 24.25
C GLN A 130 45.56 40.18 23.45
N GLN A 131 45.15 40.52 22.22
CA GLN A 131 45.85 41.49 21.39
C GLN A 131 45.88 42.88 22.05
N LYS A 132 44.76 43.32 22.65
CA LYS A 132 44.70 44.57 23.43
C LYS A 132 45.66 44.53 24.62
N SER A 133 45.67 43.42 25.37
CA SER A 133 46.57 43.21 26.51
C SER A 133 48.05 43.24 26.12
N VAL A 134 48.43 42.56 25.04
CA VAL A 134 49.81 42.54 24.51
C VAL A 134 50.23 43.95 24.04
N THR A 135 49.34 44.68 23.37
CA THR A 135 49.61 46.04 22.90
C THR A 135 49.83 46.99 24.08
N ALA A 136 48.99 46.91 25.11
CA ALA A 136 49.16 47.69 26.34
C ALA A 136 50.50 47.37 27.03
N LYS A 137 50.88 46.09 27.13
CA LYS A 137 52.18 45.68 27.69
C LYS A 137 53.36 46.18 26.86
N LYS A 138 53.29 46.15 25.52
CA LYS A 138 54.32 46.70 24.63
C LYS A 138 54.49 48.21 24.82
N GLN A 139 53.38 48.95 24.92
CA GLN A 139 53.43 50.40 25.19
C GLN A 139 54.06 50.71 26.56
N ALA A 140 53.65 49.98 27.60
CA ALA A 140 54.24 50.11 28.93
C ALA A 140 55.76 49.79 28.94
N ALA A 141 56.18 48.72 28.26
CA ALA A 141 57.59 48.35 28.14
C ALA A 141 58.42 49.43 27.39
N ASN A 142 57.88 49.98 26.31
CA ASN A 142 58.54 51.08 25.58
C ASN A 142 58.62 52.38 26.39
N SER A 143 57.70 52.60 27.34
CA SER A 143 57.77 53.75 28.26
C SER A 143 58.84 53.61 29.35
N HIS A 144 59.38 52.40 29.56
CA HIS A 144 60.42 52.10 30.56
C HIS A 144 61.83 51.98 29.99
N VAL A 145 61.98 51.98 28.67
CA VAL A 145 63.28 52.07 28.00
C VAL A 145 63.52 53.54 27.65
N LYS A 146 64.47 54.20 28.31
CA LYS A 146 64.91 55.54 27.89
C LYS A 146 65.50 55.43 26.47
N PRO A 147 65.16 56.33 25.54
CA PRO A 147 65.83 56.39 24.26
C PRO A 147 67.32 56.62 24.49
N ILE A 148 68.17 55.86 23.79
CA ILE A 148 69.62 56.14 23.71
C ILE A 148 69.82 57.36 22.83
#